data_AF-A0A380WJU2-F1
#
_entry.id   AF-A0A380WJU2-F1
#
_cell.length_a   1.000
_cell.length_b   1.000
_cell.length_c   1.000
_cell.angle_alpha   90.00
_cell.angle_beta   90.00
_cell.angle_gamma   90.00
#
_symmetry.space_group_name_H-M   'P 1'
#
loop_
_entity.id
_entity.type
_entity.pdbx_description
1 polymer ?
#
loop_
_entity_poly.entity_id
_entity_poly.type
_entity_poly.pdbx_seq_one_letter_code
_entity_poly.pdbx_strand_id
1 'polypeptide(L)'
;MRTYRDAKAMAKAMREALAQKNLELSHSEALEIVARQFGLETWNILSSKLDKSEDPTAGAVSFTQPVPIFRIFDEDKARGFYEGFLDCTFDWEHRFHPGAPLYCQVSRGGLKLHLSEHSGDASPGATAVCYMKGVEAFQKGLIAKNYKYNRPGLEQQDWGLECQVIDPFGNRIRFMESQD
;
A
#
# COMPACT_ATOMS: atom_id res chain seq x y z
N MET A 1 12.84 -8.27 -10.67
CA MET A 1 13.21 -9.30 -9.68
C MET A 1 12.20 -10.43 -9.83
N ARG A 2 12.64 -11.65 -10.19
CA ARG A 2 11.71 -12.79 -10.36
C ARG A 2 11.21 -13.25 -8.99
N THR A 3 9.93 -13.55 -8.89
CA THR A 3 9.30 -13.98 -7.62
C THR A 3 8.89 -15.45 -7.71
N TYR A 4 8.39 -16.01 -6.60
CA TYR A 4 7.87 -17.38 -6.58
C TYR A 4 6.79 -17.61 -7.67
N ARG A 5 6.07 -16.56 -8.10
CA ARG A 5 5.08 -16.59 -9.19
C ARG A 5 5.66 -17.04 -10.54
N ASP A 6 6.96 -16.87 -10.75
CA ASP A 6 7.65 -17.26 -11.98
C ASP A 6 8.19 -18.70 -11.95
N ALA A 7 7.96 -19.46 -10.87
CA ALA A 7 8.65 -20.72 -10.61
C ALA A 7 8.50 -21.78 -11.73
N LYS A 8 7.31 -21.90 -12.34
CA LYS A 8 7.09 -22.82 -13.48
C LYS A 8 7.87 -22.39 -14.72
N ALA A 9 7.94 -21.08 -14.98
CA ALA A 9 8.72 -20.52 -16.08
C ALA A 9 10.22 -20.68 -15.85
N MET A 10 10.69 -20.51 -14.61
CA MET A 10 12.07 -20.76 -14.20
C MET A 10 12.47 -22.23 -14.39
N ALA A 11 11.61 -23.17 -13.97
CA ALA A 11 11.86 -24.60 -14.14
C ALA A 11 11.94 -24.99 -15.62
N LYS A 12 11.06 -24.44 -16.46
CA LYS A 12 11.08 -24.64 -17.91
C LYS A 12 12.37 -24.10 -18.55
N ALA A 13 12.71 -22.85 -18.27
CA ALA A 13 13.90 -22.21 -18.83
C ALA A 13 15.20 -22.92 -18.39
N MET A 14 15.28 -23.38 -17.15
CA MET A 14 16.41 -24.15 -16.64
C MET A 14 16.56 -25.49 -17.38
N ARG A 15 15.46 -26.21 -17.57
CA ARG A 15 15.46 -27.48 -18.30
C ARG A 15 15.91 -27.29 -19.75
N GLU A 16 15.39 -26.27 -20.43
CA GLU A 16 15.77 -25.95 -21.81
C GLU A 16 17.26 -25.60 -21.94
N ALA A 17 17.80 -24.82 -20.99
CA ALA A 17 19.22 -24.46 -20.96
C ALA A 17 20.15 -25.66 -20.68
N LEU A 18 19.72 -26.61 -19.84
CA LEU A 18 20.48 -27.83 -19.55
C LEU A 18 20.43 -28.84 -20.71
N ALA A 19 19.29 -28.95 -21.39
CA ALA A 19 19.16 -29.79 -22.59
C ALA A 19 20.13 -29.37 -23.71
N GLN A 20 20.39 -28.06 -23.88
CA GLN A 20 21.41 -27.58 -24.83
C GLN A 20 22.83 -28.07 -24.51
N LYS A 21 23.08 -28.52 -23.28
CA LYS A 21 24.35 -29.09 -22.83
C LYS A 21 24.31 -30.62 -22.74
N ASN A 22 23.31 -31.27 -23.35
CA ASN A 22 23.04 -32.71 -23.25
C ASN A 22 22.85 -33.20 -21.80
N LEU A 23 22.38 -32.33 -20.91
CA LEU A 23 21.99 -32.69 -19.55
C LEU A 23 20.47 -32.81 -19.49
N GLU A 24 20.00 -34.05 -19.46
CA GLU A 24 18.59 -34.37 -19.33
C GLU A 24 18.15 -34.20 -17.87
N LEU A 25 17.08 -33.46 -17.66
CA LEU A 25 16.47 -33.25 -16.34
C LEU A 25 14.96 -33.34 -16.48
N SER A 26 14.30 -34.14 -15.65
CA SER A 26 12.85 -34.27 -15.70
C SER A 26 12.17 -32.96 -15.29
N HIS A 27 10.92 -32.78 -15.69
CA HIS A 27 10.16 -31.60 -15.27
C HIS A 27 10.01 -31.51 -13.76
N SER A 28 9.80 -32.66 -13.10
CA SER A 28 9.65 -32.74 -11.64
C SER A 28 10.91 -32.30 -10.92
N GLU A 29 12.08 -32.80 -11.34
CA GLU A 29 13.38 -32.40 -10.77
C GLU A 29 13.65 -30.90 -10.95
N ALA A 30 13.24 -30.32 -12.07
CA ALA A 30 13.41 -28.89 -12.30
C ALA A 30 12.61 -28.06 -11.29
N LEU A 31 11.38 -28.49 -10.99
CA LEU A 31 10.50 -27.84 -10.03
C LEU A 31 11.05 -27.94 -8.60
N GLU A 32 11.60 -29.10 -8.23
CA GLU A 32 12.23 -29.31 -6.93
C GLU A 32 13.45 -28.40 -6.73
N ILE A 33 14.31 -28.27 -7.74
CA ILE A 33 15.48 -27.39 -7.68
C ILE A 33 15.05 -25.92 -7.54
N VAL A 34 14.04 -25.49 -8.29
CA VAL A 34 13.51 -24.12 -8.18
C VAL A 34 12.91 -23.85 -6.80
N ALA A 35 12.18 -24.81 -6.20
CA ALA A 35 11.66 -24.67 -4.84
C ALA A 35 12.77 -24.43 -3.81
N ARG A 36 13.88 -25.18 -3.94
CA ARG A 36 15.06 -25.02 -3.07
C ARG A 36 15.76 -23.68 -3.23
N GLN A 37 15.77 -23.10 -4.44
CA GLN A 37 16.30 -21.75 -4.67
C GLN A 37 15.52 -20.67 -3.90
N PHE A 38 14.23 -20.91 -3.64
CA PHE A 38 13.38 -20.07 -2.79
C PHE A 38 13.40 -20.47 -1.31
N GLY A 39 14.29 -21.38 -0.90
CA GLY A 39 14.43 -21.82 0.50
C GLY A 39 13.33 -22.78 0.97
N LEU A 40 12.62 -23.44 0.05
CA LEU A 40 11.58 -24.43 0.36
C LEU A 40 12.05 -25.83 0.03
N GLU A 41 11.69 -26.81 0.86
CA GLU A 41 12.21 -28.17 0.74
C GLU A 41 11.71 -28.92 -0.49
N THR A 42 10.46 -28.65 -0.90
CA THR A 42 9.82 -29.37 -2.02
C THR A 42 8.98 -28.47 -2.91
N TRP A 43 8.76 -28.91 -4.15
CA TRP A 43 7.81 -28.26 -5.07
C TRP A 43 6.41 -28.16 -4.48
N ASN A 44 5.92 -29.19 -3.76
CA ASN A 44 4.59 -29.16 -3.16
C ASN A 44 4.40 -28.02 -2.15
N ILE A 45 5.45 -27.66 -1.40
CA ILE A 45 5.39 -26.53 -0.46
C ILE A 45 5.36 -25.20 -1.23
N LEU A 46 6.17 -25.07 -2.29
CA LEU A 46 6.18 -23.90 -3.16
C LEU A 46 4.83 -23.76 -3.90
N SER A 47 4.27 -24.84 -4.43
CA SER A 47 3.00 -24.86 -5.15
C SER A 47 1.84 -24.53 -4.23
N SER A 48 1.82 -25.05 -2.99
CA SER A 48 0.80 -24.66 -2.01
C SER A 48 0.85 -23.16 -1.68
N LYS A 49 2.03 -22.54 -1.66
CA LYS A 49 2.17 -21.08 -1.50
C LYS A 49 1.73 -20.31 -2.75
N LEU A 50 1.92 -20.89 -3.95
CA LEU A 50 1.39 -20.36 -5.20
C LEU A 50 -0.13 -20.41 -5.23
N ASP A 51 -0.73 -21.54 -4.84
CA ASP A 51 -2.18 -21.76 -4.81
C ASP A 51 -2.87 -20.87 -3.78
N LYS A 52 -2.22 -20.58 -2.63
CA LYS A 52 -2.70 -19.57 -1.68
C LYS A 52 -2.57 -18.13 -2.20
N SER A 53 -1.79 -17.91 -3.25
CA SER A 53 -1.61 -16.60 -3.89
C SER A 53 -2.40 -16.43 -5.19
N GLU A 54 -2.91 -17.53 -5.74
CA GLU A 54 -3.92 -17.56 -6.80
C GLU A 54 -5.29 -17.59 -6.13
N ASP A 55 -5.83 -16.41 -5.90
CA ASP A 55 -7.21 -16.23 -5.47
C ASP A 55 -8.15 -16.97 -6.44
N PRO A 56 -9.06 -17.85 -5.99
CA PRO A 56 -10.00 -18.59 -6.85
C PRO A 56 -10.94 -17.69 -7.69
N THR A 57 -10.80 -16.38 -7.54
CA THR A 57 -11.46 -15.30 -8.28
C THR A 57 -10.65 -14.75 -9.45
N ALA A 58 -9.71 -15.50 -10.04
CA ALA A 58 -8.86 -15.05 -11.15
C ALA A 58 -9.60 -14.59 -12.45
N GLY A 59 -10.95 -14.62 -12.46
CA GLY A 59 -11.80 -13.96 -13.46
C GLY A 59 -12.91 -13.08 -12.88
N ALA A 60 -12.93 -12.86 -11.56
CA ALA A 60 -13.90 -12.02 -10.88
C ALA A 60 -13.32 -10.62 -10.62
N VAL A 61 -14.21 -9.64 -10.53
CA VAL A 61 -13.84 -8.25 -10.21
C VAL A 61 -13.13 -8.21 -8.86
N SER A 62 -11.87 -7.74 -8.86
CA SER A 62 -11.10 -7.45 -7.64
C SER A 62 -10.72 -5.97 -7.62
N PHE A 63 -10.87 -5.35 -6.46
CA PHE A 63 -10.47 -3.97 -6.24
C PHE A 63 -9.23 -3.94 -5.35
N THR A 64 -8.34 -2.99 -5.61
CA THR A 64 -7.31 -2.61 -4.64
C THR A 64 -7.87 -1.55 -3.68
N GLN A 65 -7.06 -1.09 -2.73
CA GLN A 65 -7.49 -0.04 -1.80
C GLN A 65 -7.90 1.23 -2.58
N PRO A 66 -9.11 1.77 -2.35
CA PRO A 66 -9.54 3.00 -3.01
C PRO A 66 -8.68 4.19 -2.56
N VAL A 67 -8.50 5.16 -3.45
CA VAL A 67 -7.76 6.39 -3.18
C VAL A 67 -8.76 7.54 -3.05
N PRO A 68 -9.08 8.00 -1.83
CA PRO A 68 -9.99 9.12 -1.64
C PRO A 68 -9.33 10.42 -2.10
N ILE A 69 -10.17 11.35 -2.57
CA ILE A 69 -9.76 12.71 -2.92
C ILE A 69 -10.20 13.64 -1.80
N PHE A 70 -9.27 14.41 -1.24
CA PHE A 70 -9.53 15.43 -0.25
C PHE A 70 -9.40 16.83 -0.82
N ARG A 71 -10.34 17.69 -0.42
CA ARG A 71 -10.35 19.09 -0.81
C ARG A 71 -9.38 19.88 0.06
N ILE A 72 -8.39 20.53 -0.57
CA ILE A 72 -7.37 21.36 0.09
C ILE A 72 -7.36 22.78 -0.46
N PHE A 73 -6.98 23.78 0.33
CA PHE A 73 -7.11 25.19 -0.09
C PHE A 73 -5.81 25.98 -0.09
N ASP A 74 -4.71 25.36 0.32
CA ASP A 74 -3.43 26.01 0.55
C ASP A 74 -2.33 24.94 0.51
N GLU A 75 -1.46 24.98 -0.49
CA GLU A 75 -0.41 23.98 -0.68
C GLU A 75 0.56 23.91 0.51
N ASP A 76 0.98 25.06 1.06
CA ASP A 76 1.95 25.10 2.15
C ASP A 76 1.41 24.43 3.41
N LYS A 77 0.13 24.67 3.73
CA LYS A 77 -0.56 23.97 4.83
C LYS A 77 -0.71 22.48 4.54
N ALA A 78 -0.99 22.11 3.28
CA ALA A 78 -1.08 20.71 2.90
C ALA A 78 0.27 20.01 3.11
N ARG A 79 1.38 20.58 2.63
CA ARG A 79 2.72 20.01 2.85
C ARG A 79 3.09 19.93 4.32
N GLY A 80 2.86 21.00 5.08
CA GLY A 80 3.13 21.01 6.52
C GLY A 80 2.41 19.88 7.27
N PHE A 81 1.19 19.54 6.87
CA PHE A 81 0.42 18.45 7.47
C PHE A 81 0.75 17.07 6.87
N TYR A 82 0.59 16.88 5.56
CA TYR A 82 0.73 15.58 4.93
C TYR A 82 2.17 15.11 4.87
N GLU A 83 3.12 15.97 4.47
CA GLU A 83 4.54 15.62 4.42
C GLU A 83 5.17 15.75 5.81
N GLY A 84 5.03 16.91 6.46
CA GLY A 84 5.69 17.16 7.76
C GLY A 84 5.12 16.34 8.92
N PHE A 85 3.79 16.41 9.13
CA PHE A 85 3.17 15.75 10.29
C PHE A 85 2.86 14.28 10.03
N LEU A 86 2.32 13.91 8.87
CA LEU A 86 1.98 12.52 8.54
C LEU A 86 3.11 11.73 7.85
N ASP A 87 4.29 12.31 7.62
CA ASP A 87 5.42 11.67 6.89
C ASP A 87 5.01 11.07 5.53
N CYS A 88 4.04 11.66 4.85
CA CYS A 88 3.71 11.25 3.50
C CYS A 88 4.75 11.80 2.52
N THR A 89 4.99 11.08 1.44
CA THR A 89 5.72 11.56 0.27
C THR A 89 4.74 12.15 -0.72
N PHE A 90 5.05 13.32 -1.30
CA PHE A 90 4.33 13.83 -2.47
C PHE A 90 4.85 13.07 -3.70
N ASP A 91 4.01 12.19 -4.26
CA ASP A 91 4.44 11.25 -5.30
C ASP A 91 4.52 11.94 -6.67
N TRP A 92 3.54 12.80 -6.95
CA TRP A 92 3.43 13.58 -8.18
C TRP A 92 2.50 14.77 -7.98
N GLU A 93 2.64 15.76 -8.86
CA GLU A 93 1.87 17.00 -8.85
C GLU A 93 1.43 17.35 -10.27
N HIS A 94 0.22 17.86 -10.39
CA HIS A 94 -0.36 18.30 -11.65
C HIS A 94 -1.00 19.67 -11.48
N ARG A 95 -0.71 20.55 -12.45
CA ARG A 95 -1.36 21.85 -12.65
C ARG A 95 -1.60 22.02 -14.15
N PHE A 96 -2.76 22.52 -14.56
CA PHE A 96 -3.03 22.80 -15.97
C PHE A 96 -2.17 23.94 -16.53
N HIS A 97 -1.78 24.90 -15.69
CA HIS A 97 -0.85 25.99 -15.99
C HIS A 97 -0.16 26.46 -14.70
N PRO A 98 0.91 27.28 -14.74
CA PRO A 98 1.71 27.64 -13.56
C PRO A 98 0.97 28.31 -12.39
N GLY A 99 -0.24 28.82 -12.62
CA GLY A 99 -1.09 29.42 -11.59
C GLY A 99 -2.43 28.68 -11.39
N ALA A 100 -2.58 27.50 -11.98
CA ALA A 100 -3.78 26.68 -11.85
C ALA A 100 -3.80 25.99 -10.48
N PRO A 101 -4.96 25.60 -9.95
CA PRO A 101 -5.05 24.75 -8.75
C PRO A 101 -4.21 23.47 -8.86
N LEU A 102 -3.68 23.00 -7.73
CA LEU A 102 -2.95 21.76 -7.60
C LEU A 102 -3.89 20.54 -7.57
N TYR A 103 -3.48 19.48 -8.25
CA TYR A 103 -3.91 18.12 -7.99
C TYR A 103 -2.68 17.25 -7.75
N CYS A 104 -2.61 16.55 -6.63
CA CYS A 104 -1.44 15.71 -6.29
C CYS A 104 -1.85 14.41 -5.59
N GLN A 105 -0.90 13.48 -5.50
CA GLN A 105 -1.00 12.31 -4.64
C GLN A 105 0.06 12.37 -3.54
N VAL A 106 -0.35 11.92 -2.36
CA VAL A 106 0.57 11.65 -1.25
C VAL A 106 0.49 10.19 -0.82
N SER A 107 1.60 9.61 -0.38
CA SER A 107 1.64 8.21 0.08
C SER A 107 2.52 7.97 1.31
N ARG A 108 2.17 6.94 2.10
CA ARG A 108 2.99 6.43 3.21
C ARG A 108 2.63 4.98 3.54
N GLY A 109 3.59 4.06 3.45
CA GLY A 109 3.44 2.71 4.01
C GLY A 109 2.19 1.94 3.54
N GLY A 110 1.71 2.20 2.32
CA GLY A 110 0.47 1.64 1.76
C GLY A 110 -0.71 2.62 1.69
N LEU A 111 -0.75 3.64 2.55
CA LEU A 111 -1.70 4.75 2.44
C LEU A 111 -1.47 5.51 1.12
N LYS A 112 -2.55 5.83 0.42
CA LYS A 112 -2.58 6.75 -0.72
C LYS A 112 -3.77 7.70 -0.57
N LEU A 113 -3.54 8.99 -0.78
CA LEU A 113 -4.57 10.02 -0.81
C LEU A 113 -4.31 10.93 -2.01
N HIS A 114 -5.37 11.35 -2.68
CA HIS A 114 -5.29 12.47 -3.63
C HIS A 114 -5.70 13.75 -2.92
N LEU A 115 -5.01 14.84 -3.21
CA LEU A 115 -5.33 16.17 -2.70
C LEU A 115 -5.66 17.07 -3.89
N SER A 116 -6.75 17.84 -3.80
CA SER A 116 -7.20 18.72 -4.87
C SER A 116 -7.52 20.13 -4.38
N GLU A 117 -6.91 21.12 -5.03
CA GLU A 117 -7.28 22.53 -4.99
C GLU A 117 -8.43 22.86 -5.98
N HIS A 118 -8.85 21.93 -6.85
CA HIS A 118 -9.91 22.18 -7.83
C HIS A 118 -11.31 22.17 -7.21
N SER A 119 -12.09 23.21 -7.51
CA SER A 119 -13.52 23.23 -7.17
C SER A 119 -14.26 22.16 -7.97
N GLY A 120 -14.93 21.24 -7.28
CA GLY A 120 -15.74 20.17 -7.89
C GLY A 120 -15.20 18.76 -7.70
N ASP A 121 -13.91 18.60 -7.41
CA ASP A 121 -13.29 17.27 -7.25
C ASP A 121 -13.69 16.57 -5.95
N ALA A 122 -13.89 17.35 -4.88
CA ALA A 122 -14.25 16.83 -3.57
C ALA A 122 -14.99 17.89 -2.74
N SER A 123 -15.73 17.44 -1.72
CA SER A 123 -16.33 18.30 -0.72
C SER A 123 -15.35 18.59 0.42
N PRO A 124 -15.32 19.82 0.98
CA PRO A 124 -14.54 20.12 2.17
C PRO A 124 -15.04 19.33 3.39
N GLY A 125 -14.14 18.93 4.28
CA GLY A 125 -14.51 18.25 5.52
C GLY A 125 -14.88 16.77 5.36
N ALA A 126 -14.39 16.13 4.30
CA ALA A 126 -14.61 14.71 4.03
C ALA A 126 -14.01 13.81 5.12
N THR A 127 -14.37 12.53 5.14
CA THR A 127 -13.80 11.55 6.07
C THR A 127 -13.38 10.30 5.30
N ALA A 128 -12.14 9.87 5.50
CA ALA A 128 -11.64 8.58 5.03
C ALA A 128 -11.37 7.64 6.20
N VAL A 129 -11.63 6.35 5.98
CA VAL A 129 -11.23 5.27 6.87
C VAL A 129 -10.04 4.54 6.23
N CYS A 130 -8.98 4.36 7.00
CA CYS A 130 -7.80 3.63 6.58
C CYS A 130 -7.50 2.53 7.60
N TYR A 131 -7.68 1.27 7.19
CA TYR A 131 -7.23 0.14 7.99
C TYR A 131 -5.70 0.03 7.93
N MET A 132 -5.09 -0.25 9.08
CA MET A 132 -3.63 -0.38 9.22
C MET A 132 -3.26 -1.34 10.36
N LYS A 133 -1.97 -1.65 10.44
CA LYS A 133 -1.37 -2.34 11.58
C LYS A 133 -0.42 -1.41 12.34
N GLY A 134 -0.35 -1.56 13.66
CA GLY A 134 0.49 -0.77 14.54
C GLY A 134 -0.02 0.65 14.77
N VAL A 135 -1.33 0.84 14.92
CA VAL A 135 -1.93 2.17 15.09
C VAL A 135 -1.45 2.86 16.37
N GLU A 136 -1.16 2.11 17.43
CA GLU A 136 -0.57 2.65 18.67
C GLU A 136 0.81 3.24 18.45
N ALA A 137 1.69 2.52 17.73
CA ALA A 137 3.04 3.00 17.42
C ALA A 137 3.00 4.24 16.51
N PHE A 138 2.09 4.23 15.53
CA PHE A 138 1.82 5.37 14.66
C PHE A 138 1.37 6.60 15.45
N GLN A 139 0.36 6.46 16.32
CA GLN A 139 -0.14 7.56 17.15
C GLN A 139 0.94 8.12 18.09
N LYS A 140 1.73 7.25 18.74
CA LYS A 140 2.87 7.69 19.57
C LYS A 140 3.89 8.48 18.76
N GLY A 141 4.19 8.03 17.53
CA GLY A 141 5.05 8.74 16.59
C GLY A 141 4.52 10.14 16.25
N LEU A 142 3.20 10.28 16.02
CA LEU A 142 2.58 11.57 15.77
C LEU A 142 2.65 12.51 16.98
N ILE A 143 2.38 12.01 18.19
CA ILE A 143 2.47 12.82 19.42
C ILE A 143 3.90 13.32 19.66
N ALA A 144 4.90 12.47 19.43
CA ALA A 144 6.32 12.83 19.62
C ALA A 144 6.77 14.03 18.77
N LYS A 145 6.10 14.29 17.64
CA LYS A 145 6.39 15.45 16.78
C LYS A 145 5.94 16.79 17.37
N ASN A 146 5.14 16.78 18.44
CA ASN A 146 4.62 17.99 19.10
C ASN A 146 3.95 18.99 18.12
N TYR A 147 3.29 18.49 17.07
CA TYR A 147 2.73 19.31 15.99
C TYR A 147 1.62 20.27 16.46
N LYS A 148 1.84 21.58 16.43
CA LYS A 148 0.97 22.59 17.07
C LYS A 148 -0.54 22.43 16.89
N TYR A 149 -0.99 21.96 15.72
CA TYR A 149 -2.42 21.98 15.36
C TYR A 149 -3.15 20.64 15.53
N ASN A 150 -2.45 19.55 15.87
CA ASN A 150 -3.08 18.24 16.03
C ASN A 150 -2.44 17.41 17.15
N ARG A 151 -3.27 16.81 18.01
CA ARG A 151 -2.89 15.94 19.13
C ARG A 151 -3.83 14.72 19.10
N PRO A 152 -3.65 13.79 18.13
CA PRO A 152 -4.60 12.70 17.95
C PRO A 152 -4.55 11.76 19.16
N GLY A 153 -5.71 11.38 19.67
CA GLY A 153 -5.85 10.35 20.69
C GLY A 153 -5.76 8.94 20.10
N LEU A 154 -5.67 7.95 20.97
CA LEU A 154 -5.88 6.55 20.63
C LEU A 154 -7.10 6.07 21.41
N GLU A 155 -8.16 5.71 20.69
CA GLU A 155 -9.45 5.32 21.26
C GLU A 155 -9.68 3.82 21.10
N GLN A 156 -10.13 3.18 22.18
CA GLN A 156 -10.62 1.80 22.12
C GLN A 156 -12.08 1.83 21.70
N GLN A 157 -12.38 1.24 20.55
CA GLN A 157 -13.72 1.04 20.02
C GLN A 157 -14.10 -0.45 20.13
N ASP A 158 -15.38 -0.77 19.94
CA ASP A 158 -15.90 -2.15 19.97
C ASP A 158 -15.28 -3.04 18.89
N TRP A 159 -14.82 -2.45 17.78
CA TRP A 159 -14.27 -3.15 16.61
C TRP A 159 -12.73 -3.09 16.51
N GLY A 160 -12.04 -2.35 17.39
CA GLY A 160 -10.62 -2.06 17.18
C GLY A 160 -10.10 -0.83 17.89
N LEU A 161 -8.86 -0.50 17.59
CA LEU A 161 -8.25 0.76 17.98
C LEU A 161 -8.43 1.79 16.86
N GLU A 162 -8.71 3.04 17.24
CA GLU A 162 -8.87 4.16 16.31
C GLU A 162 -7.97 5.34 16.70
N CYS A 163 -7.26 5.88 15.72
CA CYS A 163 -6.54 7.15 15.83
C CYS A 163 -7.03 8.09 14.71
N GLN A 164 -7.75 9.14 15.07
CA GLN A 164 -8.27 10.12 14.11
C GLN A 164 -7.38 11.35 14.04
N VAL A 165 -7.02 11.76 12.82
CA VAL A 165 -6.39 13.05 12.53
C VAL A 165 -7.34 13.94 11.74
N ILE A 166 -7.13 15.25 11.84
CA ILE A 166 -7.88 16.29 11.15
C ILE A 166 -6.86 17.19 10.45
N ASP A 167 -6.98 17.30 9.13
CA ASP A 167 -6.11 18.16 8.34
C ASP A 167 -6.49 19.66 8.48
N PRO A 168 -5.67 20.59 7.97
CA PRO A 168 -5.94 22.03 8.05
C PRO A 168 -7.22 22.49 7.32
N PHE A 169 -7.83 21.63 6.52
CA PHE A 169 -9.01 21.92 5.69
C PHE A 169 -10.27 21.22 6.23
N GLY A 170 -10.16 20.58 7.40
CA GLY A 170 -11.25 19.90 8.09
C GLY A 170 -11.50 18.46 7.65
N ASN A 171 -10.70 17.93 6.72
CA ASN A 171 -10.80 16.51 6.32
C ASN A 171 -10.32 15.63 7.48
N ARG A 172 -10.98 14.49 7.67
CA ARG A 172 -10.68 13.52 8.74
C ARG A 172 -10.13 12.24 8.14
N ILE A 173 -9.07 11.71 8.75
CA ILE A 173 -8.58 10.36 8.46
C ILE A 173 -8.68 9.55 9.74
N ARG A 174 -9.46 8.47 9.70
CA ARG A 174 -9.58 7.50 10.79
C ARG A 174 -8.65 6.33 10.49
N PHE A 175 -7.54 6.26 11.20
CA PHE A 175 -6.63 5.12 11.15
C PHE A 175 -7.15 4.06 12.12
N MET A 176 -7.47 2.88 11.61
CA MET A 176 -8.15 1.83 12.36
C MET A 176 -7.36 0.53 12.31
N GLU A 177 -7.23 -0.13 13.45
CA GLU A 177 -6.67 -1.48 13.56
C GLU A 177 -7.72 -2.40 14.19
N SER A 178 -8.16 -3.42 13.45
CA SER A 178 -9.15 -4.39 13.92
C SER A 178 -8.59 -5.26 15.04
N GLN A 179 -9.46 -5.72 15.93
CA GLN A 179 -9.15 -6.84 16.82
C GLN A 179 -9.30 -8.13 16.00
N ASP A 180 -8.23 -8.55 15.31
CA ASP A 180 -8.17 -9.88 14.69
C ASP A 180 -7.91 -10.97 15.75
#